data_AF-A0A7D9J8D4-F1
#
_entry.id   AF-A0A7D9J8D4-F1
#
_cell.length_a   1.000
_cell.length_b   1.000
_cell.length_c   1.000
_cell.angle_alpha   90.00
_cell.angle_beta   90.00
_cell.angle_gamma   90.00
#
_symmetry.space_group_name_H-M   'P 1'
#
loop_
_entity.id
_entity.type
_entity.pdbx_description
1 polymer ?
#
loop_
_entity_poly.entity_id
_entity_poly.type
_entity_poly.pdbx_seq_one_letter_code
_entity_poly.pdbx_strand_id
1 'polypeptide(L)' 'RRQDAKFYNTCGKALSFTRWDAGEPNDQRNENCVQIYSHGSGKAKWNDKYCNTLYGYICQFKAHRCD' A
#
# COMPACT_ATOMS: atom_id res chain seq x y z
N ARG A 1 6.00 6.63 18.81
CA ARG A 1 5.40 5.54 18.00
C ARG A 1 4.61 6.25 16.89
N ARG A 2 5.16 6.35 15.67
CA ARG A 2 4.54 7.14 14.59
C ARG A 2 3.35 6.36 14.04
N GLN A 3 2.16 6.59 14.60
CA GLN A 3 0.93 5.86 14.29
C GLN A 3 0.07 6.55 13.23
N ASP A 4 0.61 7.58 12.56
CA ASP A 4 -0.14 8.49 11.68
C ASP A 4 0.28 8.38 10.20
N ALA A 5 0.74 7.21 9.75
CA ALA A 5 1.05 7.01 8.33
C ALA A 5 -0.22 7.15 7.49
N LYS A 6 -0.34 8.27 6.77
CA LYS A 6 -1.48 8.57 5.89
C LYS A 6 -1.16 8.09 4.48
N PHE A 7 -1.85 7.04 4.04
CA PHE A 7 -1.76 6.55 2.67
C PHE A 7 -2.89 7.12 1.81
N TYR A 8 -2.54 7.40 0.56
CA TYR A 8 -3.45 7.94 -0.45
C TYR A 8 -3.41 7.05 -1.69
N ASN A 9 -4.49 7.00 -2.45
CA ASN A 9 -4.45 6.38 -3.76
C ASN A 9 -3.63 7.23 -4.74
N THR A 10 -3.40 6.73 -5.95
CA THR A 10 -2.66 7.45 -7.00
C THR A 10 -3.34 8.74 -7.49
N CYS A 11 -4.55 9.04 -7.01
CA CYS A 11 -5.28 10.28 -7.23
C CYS A 11 -5.22 11.27 -6.04
N GLY A 12 -4.41 10.98 -5.01
CA GLY A 12 -4.31 11.82 -3.82
C GLY A 12 -5.52 11.76 -2.89
N LYS A 13 -6.47 10.84 -3.10
CA LYS A 13 -7.61 10.64 -2.20
C LYS A 13 -7.24 9.71 -1.06
N ALA A 14 -7.69 10.04 0.15
CA ALA A 14 -7.49 9.19 1.32
C ALA A 14 -8.13 7.81 1.07
N LEU A 15 -7.46 6.76 1.52
CA LEU A 15 -7.96 5.40 1.36
C LEU A 15 -9.18 5.17 2.26
N SER A 16 -10.31 4.75 1.65
CA SER A 16 -11.52 4.35 2.38
C SER A 16 -11.50 2.88 2.80
N PHE A 17 -10.60 2.10 2.24
CA PHE A 17 -10.42 0.68 2.54
C PHE A 17 -8.93 0.38 2.65
N THR A 18 -8.57 -0.42 3.66
CA THR A 18 -7.21 -0.94 3.83
C THR A 18 -7.24 -2.42 4.18
N ARG A 19 -6.19 -3.15 3.81
CA ARG A 19 -6.05 -4.59 4.09
C ARG A 19 -4.64 -4.93 4.60
N TRP A 20 -4.13 -4.10 5.50
CA TRP A 20 -2.86 -4.32 6.17
C TRP A 20 -2.75 -5.72 6.78
N ASP A 21 -1.55 -6.28 6.75
CA ASP A 21 -1.25 -7.46 7.55
C ASP A 21 -1.11 -7.10 9.03
N ALA A 22 -1.13 -8.11 9.88
CA ALA A 22 -0.88 -7.91 11.30
C ALA A 22 0.50 -7.25 11.52
N GLY A 23 0.50 -6.06 12.12
CA GLY A 23 1.71 -5.27 12.37
C GLY A 23 1.99 -4.18 11.35
N GLU A 24 1.26 -4.14 10.22
CA GLU A 24 1.44 -3.13 9.17
C GLU A 24 0.38 -2.01 9.22
N PRO A 25 0.70 -0.79 8.73
CA PRO A 25 2.01 -0.35 8.30
C PRO A 25 2.95 -0.10 9.49
N ASN A 26 4.23 -0.45 9.35
CA ASN A 26 5.21 -0.41 10.45
C ASN A 26 6.33 0.64 10.28
N ASP A 27 6.40 1.30 9.13
CA ASP A 27 7.43 2.26 8.73
C ASP A 27 8.85 1.72 8.97
N GLN A 28 9.12 0.47 8.59
CA GLN A 28 10.44 -0.15 8.80
C GLN A 28 11.51 0.55 7.96
N ARG A 29 12.12 1.58 8.54
CA ARG A 29 13.17 2.42 7.96
C ARG A 29 12.70 3.28 6.78
N ASN A 30 11.54 3.93 6.87
CA ASN A 30 11.02 4.86 5.85
C ASN A 30 10.36 4.13 4.65
N GLU A 31 9.44 3.22 4.96
CA GLU A 31 8.66 2.45 4.00
C GLU A 31 7.37 3.21 3.63
N ASN A 32 7.30 3.74 2.40
CA ASN A 32 6.28 4.73 2.00
C ASN A 32 5.41 4.29 0.80
N CYS A 33 5.59 3.09 0.28
CA CYS A 33 4.80 2.55 -0.82
C CYS A 33 4.05 1.29 -0.39
N VAL A 34 2.86 1.04 -0.94
CA VAL A 34 2.05 -0.13 -0.58
C VAL A 34 2.38 -1.30 -1.51
N GLN A 35 2.73 -2.43 -0.91
CA GLN A 35 2.83 -3.72 -1.59
C GLN A 35 1.66 -4.60 -1.21
N ILE A 36 1.11 -5.35 -2.18
CA ILE A 36 0.22 -6.49 -1.94
C ILE A 36 1.03 -7.76 -2.14
N TYR A 37 0.99 -8.67 -1.17
CA TYR A 37 1.59 -10.00 -1.29
C TYR A 37 0.55 -11.09 -1.02
N SER A 38 0.79 -12.25 -1.63
CA SER A 38 -0.09 -13.42 -1.60
C SER A 38 0.61 -14.71 -1.15
N HIS A 39 1.80 -14.59 -0.55
CA HIS A 39 2.58 -15.74 -0.06
C HIS A 39 2.21 -16.13 1.37
N GLY A 40 2.28 -17.42 1.69
CA GLY A 40 1.99 -17.93 3.03
C GLY A 40 0.54 -17.71 3.47
N SER A 41 0.36 -17.26 4.71
CA SER A 41 -0.96 -16.89 5.28
C SER A 41 -1.48 -15.53 4.78
N GLY A 42 -0.62 -14.71 4.16
CA GLY A 42 -0.97 -13.38 3.69
C GLY A 42 -1.76 -13.43 2.39
N LYS A 43 -3.06 -13.76 2.42
CA LYS A 43 -3.92 -13.71 1.23
C LYS A 43 -4.27 -12.27 0.87
N ALA A 44 -3.54 -11.69 -0.08
CA ALA A 44 -3.70 -10.31 -0.55
C ALA A 44 -3.62 -9.28 0.59
N LYS A 45 -2.72 -9.50 1.55
CA LYS A 45 -2.46 -8.57 2.65
C LYS A 45 -1.49 -7.48 2.20
N TRP A 46 -1.55 -6.32 2.86
CA TRP A 46 -0.76 -5.15 2.51
C TRP A 46 0.42 -4.98 3.46
N ASN A 47 1.54 -4.55 2.91
CA ASN A 47 2.73 -4.10 3.63
C ASN A 47 3.12 -2.70 3.12
N ASP A 48 3.60 -1.82 4.00
CA ASP A 48 4.37 -0.68 3.57
C ASP A 48 5.80 -1.13 3.22
N LYS A 49 6.32 -0.65 2.10
CA LYS A 49 7.60 -1.08 1.53
C LYS A 49 8.37 0.10 0.98
N TYR A 50 9.67 -0.10 0.80
CA TYR A 50 10.51 0.88 0.10
C TYR A 50 10.05 1.03 -1.35
N CYS A 51 9.79 2.27 -1.75
CA CYS A 51 9.30 2.59 -3.09
C CYS A 51 10.29 2.24 -4.22
N ASN A 52 11.58 2.12 -3.91
CA ASN A 52 12.64 1.82 -4.88
C ASN A 52 12.86 0.30 -5.08
N THR A 53 12.05 -0.56 -4.46
CA THR A 53 12.17 -2.01 -4.65
C THR A 53 11.41 -2.44 -5.90
N LEU A 54 12.02 -3.31 -6.72
CA LEU A 54 11.41 -3.83 -7.95
C LEU A 54 10.39 -4.94 -7.63
N TYR A 55 9.13 -4.70 -8.01
CA TYR A 55 8.03 -5.67 -7.88
C TYR A 55 7.15 -5.66 -9.14
N GLY A 56 6.32 -6.69 -9.29
CA GLY A 56 5.15 -6.60 -10.16
C GLY A 56 4.14 -5.58 -9.64
N TYR A 57 3.33 -5.01 -10.54
CA TYR A 57 2.33 -3.99 -10.21
C TYR A 57 0.97 -4.34 -10.80
N ILE A 58 -0.07 -3.76 -10.21
CA ILE A 58 -1.46 -3.92 -10.66
C ILE A 58 -1.87 -2.62 -11.36
N CYS A 59 -2.28 -2.71 -12.62
CA CYS A 59 -2.88 -1.59 -13.33
C CYS A 59 -4.39 -1.56 -13.13
N GLN A 60 -4.93 -0.36 -12.99
CA GLN A 60 -6.37 -0.12 -13.06
C GLN A 60 -6.67 0.76 -14.26
N PHE A 61 -7.51 0.29 -15.19
CA PHE A 61 -7.91 1.04 -16.37
C PHE A 61 -9.42 1.33 -16.32
N LYS A 62 -9.82 2.55 -15.94
CA LYS A 62 -11.18 3.11 -16.13
C LYS A 62 -11.13 4.65 -16.32
N ALA A 63 -12.16 5.20 -16.98
CA ALA A 63 -12.15 6.40 -17.83
C ALA A 63 -12.00 7.80 -17.20
N HIS A 64 -11.83 7.94 -15.88
CA HIS A 64 -11.65 9.27 -15.27
C HIS A 64 -10.30 9.34 -14.57
N ARG A 65 -9.39 10.12 -15.17
CA ARG A 65 -8.15 10.55 -14.52
C ARG A 65 -8.56 11.40 -13.32
N CYS A 66 -8.56 10.82 -12.13
CA CYS A 66 -8.55 11.55 -10.87
C CYS A 66 -9.39 12.84 -10.88
N ASP A 67 -10.69 12.73 -11.22
CA ASP A 67 -11.65 13.82 -11.04
C ASP A 67 -11.97 14.02 -9.55
#